data_AF-A0A524N8L0-F1
#
_entry.id   AF-A0A524N8L0-F1
#
_cell.length_a   1.000
_cell.length_b   1.000
_cell.length_c   1.000
_cell.angle_alpha   90.00
_cell.angle_beta   90.00
_cell.angle_gamma   90.00
#
_symmetry.space_group_name_H-M   'P 1'
#
loop_
_entity.id
_entity.type
_entity.pdbx_description
1 polymer ?
#
loop_
_entity_poly.entity_id
_entity_poly.type
_entity_poly.pdbx_seq_one_letter_code
_entity_poly.pdbx_strand_id
1 'polypeptide(L)'
;MNAPQIHIEGGAVVVSHVGGKTSEMSIAEFVERVGTKHDCGPGCGTLPIGVRHWIQRGDTVGLCIEIPPSARSVQWLADDSPVPYGERAVYERRYLSFPYVEILLVLHDGQLTGQQQLFYRREPLGDDDTLLLPNLLNVSPDAYGQKAWLCLVNLPTIAGQSWQQKIKTVVQHTFSAKFNRSSDTHEGSSYWQLMRDVDPRVSSVAAWHDATTKNPCFALDVPWKRAERGLTDELGSMMEQVQAAATLTTAEELAGMLAVSNGSRRRRRRLGQLGLF
;
A
#
# COMPACT_ATOMS: atom_id res chain seq x y z
N MET A 1 16.00 -34.55 22.01
CA MET A 1 14.54 -34.60 21.82
C MET A 1 14.27 -34.73 20.34
N ASN A 2 13.45 -35.69 19.92
CA ASN A 2 13.09 -35.81 18.50
C ASN A 2 12.17 -34.66 18.11
N ALA A 3 12.42 -34.03 16.98
CA ALA A 3 11.52 -33.03 16.42
C ALA A 3 10.22 -33.70 15.96
N PRO A 4 9.06 -33.01 16.04
CA PRO A 4 7.84 -33.50 15.41
C PRO A 4 8.09 -33.74 13.92
N GLN A 5 7.53 -34.84 13.38
CA GLN A 5 7.58 -35.13 11.95
C GLN A 5 6.33 -34.59 11.28
N ILE A 6 6.48 -34.00 10.10
CA ILE A 6 5.39 -33.41 9.33
C ILE A 6 5.33 -34.13 7.99
N HIS A 7 4.17 -34.67 7.66
CA HIS A 7 3.90 -35.38 6.39
C HIS A 7 2.64 -34.81 5.75
N ILE A 8 2.51 -34.92 4.43
CA ILE A 8 1.31 -34.51 3.70
C ILE A 8 0.63 -35.77 3.17
N GLU A 9 -0.62 -35.98 3.55
CA GLU A 9 -1.43 -37.13 3.14
C GLU A 9 -2.80 -36.61 2.70
N GLY A 10 -3.23 -36.90 1.47
CA GLY A 10 -4.62 -36.67 1.03
C GLY A 10 -5.16 -35.24 1.22
N GLY A 11 -4.35 -34.20 0.98
CA GLY A 11 -4.76 -32.79 1.14
C GLY A 11 -4.68 -32.26 2.59
N ALA A 12 -4.24 -33.09 3.53
CA ALA A 12 -4.03 -32.74 4.92
C ALA A 12 -2.55 -32.78 5.31
N VAL A 13 -2.19 -32.01 6.33
CA VAL A 13 -0.89 -32.03 6.99
C VAL A 13 -1.01 -32.81 8.29
N VAL A 14 -0.25 -33.91 8.38
CA VAL A 14 -0.19 -34.78 9.56
C VAL A 14 1.09 -34.46 10.33
N VAL A 15 0.94 -33.98 11.57
CA VAL A 15 2.06 -33.69 12.47
C VAL A 15 2.13 -34.78 13.54
N SER A 16 3.19 -35.58 13.50
CA SER A 16 3.47 -36.66 14.45
C SER A 16 4.38 -36.16 15.56
N HIS A 17 3.85 -36.09 16.78
CA HIS A 17 4.57 -35.64 17.99
C HIS A 17 5.26 -36.81 18.70
N VAL A 18 6.28 -36.47 19.50
CA VAL A 18 6.95 -37.45 20.37
C VAL A 18 5.94 -37.99 21.38
N GLY A 19 5.68 -39.30 21.33
CA GLY A 19 4.64 -39.97 22.13
C GLY A 19 3.45 -40.49 21.32
N GLY A 20 3.52 -40.44 19.98
CA GLY A 20 2.52 -41.06 19.09
C GLY A 20 1.22 -40.28 18.92
N LYS A 21 1.13 -39.08 19.52
CA LYS A 21 0.03 -38.16 19.23
C LYS A 21 0.22 -37.59 17.83
N THR A 22 -0.78 -37.80 16.99
CA THR A 22 -0.89 -37.14 15.68
C THR A 22 -1.91 -36.01 15.77
N SER A 23 -1.60 -34.91 15.11
CA SER A 23 -2.56 -33.84 14.84
C SER A 23 -2.64 -33.66 13.34
N GLU A 24 -3.86 -33.66 12.81
CA GLU A 24 -4.16 -33.48 11.40
C GLU A 24 -4.87 -32.14 11.21
N MET A 25 -4.55 -31.45 10.14
CA MET A 25 -5.23 -30.22 9.72
C MET A 25 -5.16 -30.07 8.21
N SER A 26 -6.02 -29.26 7.62
CA SER A 26 -5.92 -28.96 6.19
C SER A 26 -4.60 -28.26 5.85
N ILE A 27 -4.13 -28.39 4.60
CA ILE A 27 -2.95 -27.63 4.13
C ILE A 27 -3.15 -26.12 4.33
N ALA A 28 -4.35 -25.60 4.06
CA ALA A 28 -4.70 -24.20 4.25
C ALA A 28 -4.55 -23.78 5.72
N GLU A 29 -5.13 -24.54 6.66
CA GLU A 29 -5.01 -24.27 8.11
C GLU A 29 -3.56 -24.37 8.60
N PHE A 30 -2.78 -25.33 8.09
CA PHE A 30 -1.37 -25.46 8.43
C PHE A 30 -0.56 -24.24 7.97
N VAL A 31 -0.73 -23.83 6.71
CA VAL A 31 -0.06 -22.64 6.15
C VAL A 31 -0.48 -21.39 6.91
N GLU A 32 -1.75 -21.23 7.24
CA GLU A 32 -2.26 -20.14 8.06
C GLU A 32 -1.59 -20.12 9.45
N ARG A 33 -1.54 -21.25 10.17
CA ARG A 33 -0.94 -21.36 11.51
C ARG A 33 0.58 -21.11 11.52
N VAL A 34 1.28 -21.53 10.46
CA VAL A 34 2.72 -21.30 10.34
C VAL A 34 3.01 -19.86 9.88
N GLY A 35 2.20 -19.31 8.98
CA GLY A 35 2.34 -17.98 8.42
C GLY A 35 1.94 -16.85 9.38
N THR A 36 0.93 -17.05 10.22
CA THR A 36 0.45 -16.06 11.22
C THR A 36 1.45 -15.80 12.35
N LYS A 37 2.47 -16.64 12.52
CA LYS A 37 3.44 -16.50 13.62
C LYS A 37 4.59 -15.52 13.38
N HIS A 38 4.62 -14.83 12.23
CA HIS A 38 5.75 -13.97 11.88
C HIS A 38 5.31 -12.65 11.25
N ASP A 39 4.54 -11.84 12.00
CA ASP A 39 4.60 -10.40 11.82
C ASP A 39 6.01 -9.95 12.23
N CYS A 40 6.89 -9.86 11.24
CA CYS A 40 8.25 -9.39 11.45
C CYS A 40 8.28 -7.88 11.18
N GLY A 41 8.87 -7.11 12.09
CA GLY A 41 9.34 -5.77 11.75
C GLY A 41 10.35 -5.83 10.59
N PRO A 42 10.71 -4.69 9.98
CA PRO A 42 11.73 -4.67 8.94
C PRO A 42 13.00 -5.35 9.47
N GLY A 43 13.65 -6.18 8.65
CA GLY A 43 14.81 -6.99 9.08
C GLY A 43 15.99 -6.18 9.63
N CYS A 44 16.02 -4.87 9.45
CA CYS A 44 17.01 -3.94 10.01
C CYS A 44 16.63 -3.31 11.35
N GLY A 45 15.43 -3.58 11.89
CA GLY A 45 14.96 -3.05 13.19
C GLY A 45 14.55 -1.56 13.18
N THR A 46 14.71 -0.87 12.05
CA THR A 46 14.32 0.53 11.87
C THR A 46 13.38 0.68 10.69
N LEU A 47 12.31 1.47 10.87
CA LEU A 47 11.41 1.82 9.79
C LEU A 47 12.09 2.84 8.87
N PRO A 48 11.88 2.76 7.54
CA PRO A 48 12.27 3.83 6.64
C PRO A 48 11.61 5.17 7.00
N ILE A 49 12.22 6.28 6.59
CA ILE A 49 11.71 7.63 6.87
C ILE A 49 10.33 7.80 6.24
N GLY A 50 9.38 8.27 7.06
CA GLY A 50 7.98 8.47 6.68
C GLY A 50 7.09 7.25 6.93
N VAL A 51 7.66 6.06 7.17
CA VAL A 51 6.84 4.88 7.48
C VAL A 51 6.42 4.92 8.95
N ARG A 52 5.12 4.86 9.20
CA ARG A 52 4.52 4.83 10.55
C ARG A 52 3.95 3.47 10.92
N HIS A 53 3.60 2.67 9.93
CA HIS A 53 3.06 1.34 10.15
C HIS A 53 3.71 0.35 9.18
N TRP A 54 4.00 -0.86 9.66
CA TRP A 54 4.64 -1.92 8.90
C TRP A 54 4.13 -3.28 9.38
N ILE A 55 3.59 -4.06 8.44
CA ILE A 55 3.14 -5.43 8.66
C ILE A 55 3.82 -6.28 7.59
N GLN A 56 4.51 -7.34 7.98
CA GLN A 56 5.11 -8.27 7.03
C GLN A 56 4.59 -9.68 7.29
N ARG A 57 4.11 -10.34 6.25
CA ARG A 57 3.67 -11.74 6.27
C ARG A 57 4.30 -12.48 5.10
N GLY A 58 5.37 -13.23 5.38
CA GLY A 58 6.21 -13.84 4.35
C GLY A 58 6.88 -12.78 3.47
N ASP A 59 6.69 -12.89 2.15
CA ASP A 59 7.22 -11.96 1.16
C ASP A 59 6.29 -10.76 0.88
N THR A 60 5.14 -10.71 1.55
CA THR A 60 4.18 -9.61 1.48
C THR A 60 4.42 -8.61 2.61
N VAL A 61 4.50 -7.33 2.27
CA VAL A 61 4.70 -6.21 3.19
C VAL A 61 3.60 -5.17 2.97
N GLY A 62 2.79 -4.93 4.01
CA GLY A 62 1.89 -3.80 4.12
C GLY A 62 2.55 -2.67 4.87
N LEU A 63 2.42 -1.44 4.39
CA LEU A 63 2.99 -0.28 5.09
C LEU A 63 2.11 0.97 4.93
N CYS A 64 2.23 1.88 5.89
CA CYS A 64 1.66 3.22 5.82
C CYS A 64 2.79 4.26 5.80
N ILE A 65 2.79 5.10 4.76
CA ILE A 65 3.68 6.25 4.62
C ILE A 65 2.91 7.51 5.02
N GLU A 66 3.34 8.15 6.10
CA GLU A 66 2.84 9.45 6.55
C GLU A 66 3.68 10.56 5.91
N ILE A 67 2.99 11.50 5.27
CA ILE A 67 3.57 12.74 4.76
C ILE A 67 3.01 13.90 5.60
N PRO A 68 3.86 14.68 6.30
CA PRO A 68 3.40 15.82 7.08
C PRO A 68 2.67 16.89 6.25
N PRO A 69 1.82 17.71 6.88
CA PRO A 69 1.10 18.79 6.22
C PRO A 69 2.06 19.71 5.49
N SER A 70 1.73 20.00 4.24
CA SER A 70 2.55 20.91 3.43
C SER A 70 1.73 21.54 2.31
N ALA A 71 2.06 22.79 2.00
CA ALA A 71 1.64 23.42 0.77
C ALA A 71 2.69 23.20 -0.33
N ARG A 72 2.26 22.78 -1.51
CA ARG A 72 3.16 22.37 -2.60
C ARG A 72 2.56 22.69 -3.97
N SER A 73 3.44 22.94 -4.93
CA SER A 73 3.05 23.15 -6.32
C SER A 73 2.84 21.81 -7.01
N VAL A 74 1.67 21.62 -7.60
CA VAL A 74 1.30 20.42 -8.37
C VAL A 74 0.90 20.79 -9.80
N GLN A 75 0.87 19.80 -10.69
CA GLN A 75 0.29 19.94 -12.03
C GLN A 75 -1.15 19.46 -12.00
N TRP A 76 -2.10 20.37 -12.18
CA TRP A 76 -3.52 20.08 -12.15
C TRP A 76 -4.13 20.26 -13.53
N LEU A 77 -5.07 19.41 -13.92
CA LEU A 77 -5.78 19.52 -15.20
C LEU A 77 -6.49 20.88 -15.29
N ALA A 78 -6.22 21.63 -16.36
CA ALA A 78 -6.88 22.90 -16.60
C ALA A 78 -8.38 22.70 -16.84
N ASP A 79 -9.22 23.63 -16.38
CA ASP A 79 -10.68 23.55 -16.56
C ASP A 79 -11.10 23.58 -18.05
N ASP A 80 -10.28 24.21 -18.90
CA ASP A 80 -10.44 24.33 -20.35
C ASP A 80 -9.64 23.27 -21.14
N SER A 81 -9.07 22.26 -20.47
CA SER A 81 -8.34 21.18 -21.14
C SER A 81 -9.24 20.45 -22.14
N PRO A 82 -8.79 20.25 -23.40
CA PRO A 82 -9.64 19.67 -24.46
C PRO A 82 -9.90 18.17 -24.27
N VAL A 83 -9.12 17.51 -23.42
CA VAL A 83 -9.28 16.10 -23.05
C VAL A 83 -9.08 15.93 -21.54
N PRO A 84 -9.71 14.90 -20.92
CA PRO A 84 -9.67 14.70 -19.48
C PRO A 84 -8.31 14.20 -18.96
N TYR A 85 -7.45 13.64 -19.82
CA TYR A 85 -6.11 13.13 -19.53
C TYR A 85 -5.35 12.82 -20.85
N GLY A 86 -4.08 12.39 -20.75
CA GLY A 86 -3.26 11.99 -21.91
C GLY A 86 -2.45 13.12 -22.54
N GLU A 87 -1.93 12.88 -23.75
CA GLU A 87 -0.97 13.77 -24.43
C GLU A 87 -1.53 15.15 -24.77
N ARG A 88 -2.83 15.24 -25.09
CA ARG A 88 -3.49 16.51 -25.43
C ARG A 88 -4.04 17.25 -24.20
N ALA A 89 -3.91 16.68 -23.01
CA ALA A 89 -4.41 17.33 -21.79
C ALA A 89 -3.54 18.53 -21.43
N VAL A 90 -4.19 19.63 -21.07
CA VAL A 90 -3.54 20.87 -20.64
C VAL A 90 -3.52 20.90 -19.12
N TYR A 91 -2.38 21.28 -18.57
CA TYR A 91 -2.13 21.29 -17.14
C TYR A 91 -1.64 22.66 -16.70
N GLU A 92 -2.10 23.09 -15.53
CA GLU A 92 -1.66 24.31 -14.88
C GLU A 92 -0.93 23.99 -13.58
N ARG A 93 0.02 24.85 -13.24
CA ARG A 93 0.66 24.76 -11.93
C ARG A 93 -0.25 25.38 -10.87
N ARG A 94 -0.56 24.62 -9.82
CA ARG A 94 -1.37 25.09 -8.70
C ARG A 94 -0.64 24.84 -7.38
N TYR A 95 -0.56 25.87 -6.54
CA TYR A 95 -0.05 25.77 -5.17
C TYR A 95 -1.17 25.37 -4.22
N LEU A 96 -1.13 24.16 -3.67
CA LEU A 96 -2.21 23.54 -2.89
C LEU A 96 -1.70 23.08 -1.51
N SER A 97 -2.47 23.34 -0.45
CA SER A 97 -2.27 22.88 0.93
C SER A 97 -2.83 21.47 1.10
N PHE A 98 -2.03 20.56 1.64
CA PHE A 98 -2.44 19.21 2.00
C PHE A 98 -2.33 19.04 3.53
N PRO A 99 -3.28 18.30 4.15
CA PRO A 99 -3.14 17.91 5.54
C PRO A 99 -2.12 16.76 5.66
N TYR A 100 -2.14 15.96 6.73
CA TYR A 100 -1.36 14.73 6.71
C TYR A 100 -1.88 13.83 5.60
N VAL A 101 -0.98 13.27 4.79
CA VAL A 101 -1.33 12.33 3.72
C VAL A 101 -0.80 10.96 4.10
N GLU A 102 -1.71 9.99 4.18
CA GLU A 102 -1.40 8.59 4.48
C GLU A 102 -1.48 7.79 3.18
N ILE A 103 -0.35 7.25 2.74
CA ILE A 103 -0.30 6.32 1.60
C ILE A 103 -0.14 4.91 2.15
N LEU A 104 -1.19 4.10 2.00
CA LEU A 104 -1.18 2.69 2.34
C LEU A 104 -0.77 1.90 1.11
N LEU A 105 0.20 0.99 1.25
CA LEU A 105 0.68 0.15 0.16
C LEU A 105 0.78 -1.29 0.64
N VAL A 106 0.48 -2.25 -0.24
CA VAL A 106 0.92 -3.63 -0.08
C VAL A 106 1.86 -4.00 -1.21
N LEU A 107 3.04 -4.49 -0.83
CA LEU A 107 4.06 -4.99 -1.73
C LEU A 107 4.20 -6.51 -1.58
N HIS A 108 4.46 -7.22 -2.67
CA HIS A 108 4.83 -8.63 -2.67
C HIS A 108 6.15 -8.78 -3.43
N ASP A 109 7.14 -9.45 -2.83
CA ASP A 109 8.52 -9.50 -3.35
C ASP A 109 9.09 -8.10 -3.67
N GLY A 110 8.70 -7.10 -2.88
CA GLY A 110 9.09 -5.70 -3.07
C GLY A 110 8.47 -5.02 -4.29
N GLN A 111 7.47 -5.60 -4.95
CA GLN A 111 6.70 -5.00 -6.05
C GLN A 111 5.32 -4.55 -5.58
N LEU A 112 4.75 -3.52 -6.20
CA LEU A 112 3.36 -3.14 -5.92
C LEU A 112 2.41 -4.25 -6.35
N THR A 113 1.42 -4.53 -5.51
CA THR A 113 0.41 -5.59 -5.74
C THR A 113 -0.86 -5.07 -6.43
N GLY A 114 -0.96 -3.75 -6.66
CA GLY A 114 -2.22 -3.11 -7.03
C GLY A 114 -3.07 -2.66 -5.84
N GLN A 115 -2.70 -3.07 -4.62
CA GLN A 115 -3.25 -2.55 -3.37
C GLN A 115 -2.48 -1.30 -2.95
N GLN A 116 -3.02 -0.14 -3.30
CA GLN A 116 -2.51 1.17 -2.91
C GLN A 116 -3.67 2.13 -2.67
N GLN A 117 -3.66 2.78 -1.50
CA GLN A 117 -4.70 3.71 -1.11
C GLN A 117 -4.11 5.01 -0.57
N LEU A 118 -4.87 6.10 -0.68
CA LEU A 118 -4.48 7.40 -0.14
C LEU A 118 -5.60 7.98 0.71
N PHE A 119 -5.27 8.34 1.94
CA PHE A 119 -6.17 8.98 2.89
C PHE A 119 -5.53 10.26 3.44
N TYR A 120 -6.35 11.05 4.14
CA TYR A 120 -5.92 12.20 4.90
C TYR A 120 -6.03 11.97 6.41
N ARG A 121 -5.30 12.78 7.17
CA ARG A 121 -5.47 12.98 8.60
C ARG A 121 -5.26 14.44 8.99
N ARG A 122 -5.85 14.88 10.11
CA ARG A 122 -5.64 16.23 10.66
C ARG A 122 -4.52 16.30 11.69
N GLU A 123 -4.07 15.15 12.17
CA GLU A 123 -3.03 15.00 13.18
C GLU A 123 -2.09 13.87 12.77
N PRO A 124 -0.84 13.87 13.24
CA PRO A 124 0.06 12.72 13.06
C PRO A 124 -0.61 11.41 13.47
N LEU A 125 -0.14 10.31 12.90
CA LEU A 125 -0.47 8.98 13.38
C LEU A 125 0.01 8.82 14.83
N GLY A 126 -0.94 8.44 15.68
CA GLY A 126 -0.77 8.13 17.10
C GLY A 126 -1.70 6.98 17.46
N ASP A 127 -2.33 7.05 18.64
CA ASP A 127 -3.25 6.01 19.11
C ASP A 127 -4.59 6.01 18.34
N ASP A 128 -5.06 7.18 17.88
CA ASP A 128 -6.21 7.27 16.97
C ASP A 128 -5.76 6.94 15.55
N ASP A 129 -6.30 5.87 14.97
CA ASP A 129 -5.98 5.40 13.62
C ASP A 129 -7.02 5.86 12.57
N THR A 130 -7.92 6.79 12.93
CA THR A 130 -8.94 7.35 12.03
C THR A 130 -8.35 7.85 10.71
N LEU A 131 -8.96 7.45 9.59
CA LEU A 131 -8.66 7.96 8.26
C LEU A 131 -9.74 8.92 7.76
N LEU A 132 -9.34 9.88 6.94
CA LEU A 132 -10.22 10.85 6.28
C LEU A 132 -10.14 10.66 4.76
N LEU A 133 -11.26 10.87 4.07
CA LEU A 133 -11.35 10.73 2.63
C LEU A 133 -10.65 11.93 1.94
N PRO A 134 -9.83 11.70 0.90
CA PRO A 134 -9.10 12.77 0.23
C PRO A 134 -10.01 13.54 -0.74
N ASN A 135 -9.49 14.60 -1.38
CA ASN A 135 -10.17 15.32 -2.46
C ASN A 135 -9.27 15.41 -3.71
N LEU A 136 -8.79 14.26 -4.21
CA LEU A 136 -7.83 14.21 -5.30
C LEU A 136 -8.43 13.64 -6.58
N LEU A 137 -7.96 14.16 -7.72
CA LEU A 137 -8.32 13.66 -9.05
C LEU A 137 -7.79 12.26 -9.35
N ASN A 138 -6.62 11.91 -8.81
CA ASN A 138 -5.96 10.63 -9.04
C ASN A 138 -6.28 9.59 -7.94
N VAL A 139 -7.38 9.78 -7.22
CA VAL A 139 -7.86 8.82 -6.20
C VAL A 139 -9.32 8.49 -6.48
N SER A 140 -9.59 7.21 -6.71
CA SER A 140 -10.92 6.71 -7.11
C SER A 140 -11.65 6.08 -5.91
N PRO A 141 -12.95 6.36 -5.72
CA PRO A 141 -13.77 5.71 -4.70
C PRO A 141 -14.12 4.28 -5.12
N ASP A 142 -14.00 3.34 -4.18
CA ASP A 142 -14.49 1.96 -4.30
C ASP A 142 -14.00 1.21 -5.57
N ALA A 143 -12.81 1.58 -6.07
CA ALA A 143 -12.21 0.99 -7.26
C ALA A 143 -11.31 -0.20 -6.90
N TYR A 144 -11.36 -1.27 -7.69
CA TYR A 144 -10.53 -2.48 -7.49
C TYR A 144 -10.63 -3.07 -6.08
N GLY A 145 -11.80 -2.97 -5.44
CA GLY A 145 -12.04 -3.45 -4.08
C GLY A 145 -11.37 -2.62 -2.98
N GLN A 146 -10.99 -1.37 -3.28
CA GLN A 146 -10.30 -0.45 -2.38
C GLN A 146 -11.10 0.85 -2.20
N LYS A 147 -11.18 1.35 -0.96
CA LYS A 147 -12.01 2.52 -0.64
C LYS A 147 -11.49 3.80 -1.27
N ALA A 148 -10.18 4.04 -1.23
CA ALA A 148 -9.52 5.23 -1.74
C ALA A 148 -8.32 4.89 -2.62
N TRP A 149 -8.59 4.18 -3.71
CA TRP A 149 -7.58 3.67 -4.62
C TRP A 149 -6.73 4.80 -5.22
N LEU A 150 -5.43 4.76 -4.96
CA LEU A 150 -4.48 5.72 -5.49
C LEU A 150 -3.95 5.26 -6.85
N CYS A 151 -4.17 6.09 -7.88
CA CYS A 151 -3.60 5.82 -9.18
C CYS A 151 -2.08 6.06 -9.17
N LEU A 152 -1.33 4.97 -9.32
CA LEU A 152 0.13 4.96 -9.50
C LEU A 152 0.52 4.47 -10.90
N VAL A 153 -0.39 4.62 -11.88
CA VAL A 153 -0.10 4.26 -13.27
C VAL A 153 1.03 5.15 -13.78
N ASN A 154 2.05 4.54 -14.38
CA ASN A 154 3.34 5.16 -14.77
C ASN A 154 4.34 5.39 -13.63
N LEU A 155 4.15 4.80 -12.44
CA LEU A 155 5.24 4.69 -11.48
C LEU A 155 6.37 3.85 -12.12
N PRO A 156 7.65 4.31 -12.08
CA PRO A 156 8.76 3.48 -12.54
C PRO A 156 8.88 2.21 -11.68
N THR A 157 9.42 1.13 -12.25
CA THR A 157 9.61 -0.12 -11.52
C THR A 157 10.44 0.10 -10.25
N ILE A 158 9.88 -0.29 -9.10
CA ILE A 158 10.51 -0.11 -7.79
C ILE A 158 11.12 -1.40 -7.22
N ALA A 159 10.94 -2.55 -7.87
CA ALA A 159 11.31 -3.88 -7.36
C ALA A 159 12.75 -3.98 -6.83
N GLY A 160 13.72 -3.50 -7.61
CA GLY A 160 15.16 -3.55 -7.26
C GLY A 160 15.67 -2.40 -6.37
N GLN A 161 14.81 -1.46 -5.99
CA GLN A 161 15.21 -0.31 -5.16
C GLN A 161 15.31 -0.71 -3.68
N SER A 162 16.13 0.00 -2.90
CA SER A 162 16.08 -0.12 -1.43
C SER A 162 14.73 0.38 -0.89
N TRP A 163 14.34 -0.05 0.31
CA TRP A 163 13.06 0.37 0.90
C TRP A 163 12.88 1.89 0.95
N GLN A 164 13.92 2.62 1.38
CA GLN A 164 13.88 4.08 1.40
C GLN A 164 13.68 4.69 0.00
N GLN A 165 14.29 4.11 -1.03
CA GLN A 165 14.12 4.54 -2.41
C GLN A 165 12.71 4.22 -2.93
N LYS A 166 12.15 3.03 -2.62
CA LYS A 166 10.77 2.68 -2.98
C LYS A 166 9.78 3.72 -2.45
N ILE A 167 9.89 4.05 -1.17
CA ILE A 167 9.03 5.04 -0.49
C ILE A 167 9.19 6.42 -1.10
N LYS A 168 10.45 6.87 -1.28
CA LYS A 168 10.72 8.17 -1.93
C LYS A 168 10.12 8.22 -3.33
N THR A 169 10.24 7.15 -4.11
CA THR A 169 9.71 7.07 -5.48
C THR A 169 8.19 7.15 -5.49
N VAL A 170 7.49 6.44 -4.59
CA VAL A 170 6.02 6.53 -4.47
C VAL A 170 5.60 7.94 -4.07
N VAL A 171 6.15 8.49 -2.98
CA VAL A 171 5.81 9.84 -2.50
C VAL A 171 6.09 10.90 -3.58
N GLN A 172 7.24 10.81 -4.25
CA GLN A 172 7.57 11.75 -5.32
C GLN A 172 6.56 11.64 -6.45
N HIS A 173 6.25 10.42 -6.91
CA HIS A 173 5.28 10.20 -7.97
C HIS A 173 3.89 10.74 -7.60
N THR A 174 3.38 10.48 -6.40
CA THR A 174 2.08 10.97 -5.94
C THR A 174 1.91 12.48 -6.11
N PHE A 175 2.96 13.27 -5.86
CA PHE A 175 2.86 14.74 -5.95
C PHE A 175 3.46 15.34 -7.22
N SER A 176 4.33 14.63 -7.94
CA SER A 176 4.85 15.08 -9.23
C SER A 176 3.99 14.61 -10.41
N ALA A 177 3.10 13.64 -10.19
CA ALA A 177 2.13 13.22 -11.17
C ALA A 177 1.20 14.37 -11.56
N LYS A 178 0.65 14.25 -12.76
CA LYS A 178 -0.36 15.16 -13.26
C LYS A 178 -1.72 14.73 -12.70
N PHE A 179 -2.38 15.61 -11.96
CA PHE A 179 -3.72 15.38 -11.41
C PHE A 179 -4.74 15.57 -12.53
N ASN A 180 -5.41 14.51 -12.98
CA ASN A 180 -6.31 14.53 -14.13
C ASN A 180 -7.53 13.63 -13.95
N ARG A 181 -8.48 13.72 -14.88
CA ARG A 181 -9.75 12.98 -14.82
C ARG A 181 -9.66 11.58 -15.43
N SER A 182 -8.47 10.97 -15.41
CA SER A 182 -8.29 9.56 -15.79
C SER A 182 -9.20 8.67 -14.93
N SER A 183 -9.25 8.95 -13.62
CA SER A 183 -10.08 8.20 -12.70
C SER A 183 -11.59 8.35 -12.94
N ASP A 184 -12.04 9.59 -13.19
CA ASP A 184 -13.43 9.84 -13.59
C ASP A 184 -13.80 9.04 -14.86
N THR A 185 -12.84 8.84 -15.78
CA THR A 185 -13.08 8.16 -17.06
C THR A 185 -13.03 6.64 -16.94
N HIS A 186 -12.09 6.09 -16.17
CA HIS A 186 -11.82 4.65 -16.11
C HIS A 186 -12.50 3.94 -14.94
N GLU A 187 -12.65 4.63 -13.80
CA GLU A 187 -13.31 4.09 -12.60
C GLU A 187 -14.67 4.75 -12.33
N GLY A 188 -15.09 5.70 -13.18
CA GLY A 188 -16.40 6.35 -13.14
C GLY A 188 -16.51 7.52 -12.16
N SER A 189 -15.55 7.69 -11.26
CA SER A 189 -15.48 8.84 -10.34
C SER A 189 -14.09 9.02 -9.75
N SER A 190 -13.85 10.20 -9.17
CA SER A 190 -12.70 10.50 -8.32
C SER A 190 -13.20 11.17 -7.04
N TYR A 191 -12.40 11.08 -5.98
CA TYR A 191 -12.70 11.76 -4.73
C TYR A 191 -12.80 13.28 -4.88
N TRP A 192 -12.16 13.86 -5.90
CA TRP A 192 -12.37 15.27 -6.24
C TRP A 192 -13.85 15.61 -6.44
N GLN A 193 -14.60 14.80 -7.20
CA GLN A 193 -16.03 15.05 -7.44
C GLN A 193 -16.87 14.90 -6.17
N LEU A 194 -16.53 13.93 -5.32
CA LEU A 194 -17.31 13.60 -4.12
C LEU A 194 -17.05 14.52 -2.92
N MET A 195 -15.92 15.23 -2.94
CA MET A 195 -15.41 15.95 -1.77
C MET A 195 -15.26 17.45 -1.99
N ARG A 196 -15.47 17.97 -3.21
CA ARG A 196 -15.40 19.42 -3.48
C ARG A 196 -16.37 20.24 -2.62
N ASP A 197 -17.52 19.68 -2.26
CA ASP A 197 -18.55 20.40 -1.49
C ASP A 197 -18.34 20.34 0.05
N VAL A 198 -17.22 19.74 0.51
CA VAL A 198 -16.94 19.61 1.95
C VAL A 198 -16.59 20.93 2.62
N ASP A 199 -15.98 21.85 1.87
CA ASP A 199 -15.58 23.18 2.33
C ASP A 199 -15.47 24.13 1.13
N PRO A 200 -16.00 25.36 1.22
CA PRO A 200 -15.93 26.32 0.12
C PRO A 200 -14.50 26.57 -0.40
N ARG A 201 -13.49 26.46 0.47
CA ARG A 201 -12.08 26.63 0.13
C ARG A 201 -11.54 25.53 -0.79
N VAL A 202 -12.19 24.36 -0.87
CA VAL A 202 -11.75 23.25 -1.75
C VAL A 202 -12.79 22.90 -2.82
N SER A 203 -13.78 23.77 -3.02
CA SER A 203 -14.85 23.62 -4.02
C SER A 203 -14.37 23.72 -5.47
N SER A 204 -13.26 24.41 -5.69
CA SER A 204 -12.55 24.47 -6.97
C SER A 204 -11.05 24.52 -6.73
N VAL A 205 -10.26 24.12 -7.73
CA VAL A 205 -8.80 24.17 -7.61
C VAL A 205 -8.29 25.62 -7.45
N ALA A 206 -8.98 26.59 -8.05
CA ALA A 206 -8.69 28.02 -7.87
C ALA A 206 -8.97 28.48 -6.43
N ALA A 207 -10.13 28.11 -5.86
CA ALA A 207 -10.44 28.40 -4.46
C ALA A 207 -9.41 27.77 -3.51
N TRP A 208 -8.99 26.54 -3.80
CA TRP A 208 -7.97 25.84 -3.02
C TRP A 208 -6.62 26.55 -3.11
N HIS A 209 -6.24 27.00 -4.31
CA HIS A 209 -5.03 27.78 -4.51
C HIS A 209 -5.04 29.09 -3.70
N ASP A 210 -6.14 29.83 -3.77
CA ASP A 210 -6.29 31.11 -3.06
C ASP A 210 -6.29 30.92 -1.54
N ALA A 211 -6.99 29.89 -1.05
CA ALA A 211 -7.00 29.53 0.36
C ALA A 211 -5.61 29.10 0.86
N THR A 212 -4.88 28.32 0.05
CA THR A 212 -3.50 27.89 0.35
C THR A 212 -2.57 29.09 0.45
N THR A 213 -2.71 30.05 -0.45
CA THR A 213 -1.88 31.25 -0.49
C THR A 213 -2.09 32.13 0.75
N LYS A 214 -3.33 32.18 1.26
CA LYS A 214 -3.66 32.91 2.50
C LYS A 214 -3.22 32.17 3.77
N ASN A 215 -3.38 30.86 3.81
CA ASN A 215 -3.00 30.01 4.94
C ASN A 215 -2.49 28.65 4.43
N PRO A 216 -1.16 28.42 4.37
CA PRO A 216 -0.58 27.16 3.89
C PRO A 216 -0.97 25.90 4.68
N CYS A 217 -1.56 26.06 5.87
CA CYS A 217 -1.99 24.97 6.74
C CYS A 217 -3.51 24.79 6.81
N PHE A 218 -4.31 25.57 6.06
CA PHE A 218 -5.78 25.58 6.20
C PHE A 218 -6.42 24.21 5.98
N ALA A 219 -5.76 23.31 5.24
CA ALA A 219 -6.25 21.95 4.99
C ALA A 219 -6.41 21.13 6.29
N LEU A 220 -5.73 21.51 7.38
CA LEU A 220 -5.94 20.92 8.71
C LEU A 220 -7.27 21.33 9.34
N ASP A 221 -7.81 22.50 8.95
CA ASP A 221 -9.08 23.03 9.45
C ASP A 221 -10.29 22.55 8.63
N VAL A 222 -10.06 21.90 7.49
CA VAL A 222 -11.14 21.42 6.62
C VAL A 222 -11.84 20.23 7.30
N PRO A 223 -13.18 20.20 7.36
CA PRO A 223 -13.94 19.11 7.98
C PRO A 223 -14.05 17.90 7.03
N TRP A 224 -12.90 17.30 6.66
CA TRP A 224 -12.87 16.13 5.79
C TRP A 224 -13.78 15.01 6.32
N LYS A 225 -14.49 14.34 5.40
CA LYS A 225 -15.34 13.20 5.75
C LYS A 225 -14.49 12.05 6.26
N ARG A 226 -14.93 11.38 7.32
CA ARG A 226 -14.27 10.19 7.87
C ARG A 226 -14.42 9.02 6.90
N ALA A 227 -13.38 8.22 6.78
CA ALA A 227 -13.47 6.89 6.19
C ALA A 227 -14.23 5.95 7.16
N GLU A 228 -14.77 4.86 6.61
CA GLU A 228 -15.51 3.85 7.40
C GLU A 228 -14.57 3.03 8.31
N ARG A 229 -13.33 2.82 7.88
CA ARG A 229 -12.31 2.04 8.58
C ARG A 229 -11.14 2.91 8.99
N GLY A 230 -10.49 2.52 10.09
CA GLY A 230 -9.21 3.07 10.53
C GLY A 230 -8.04 2.49 9.73
N LEU A 231 -6.85 3.01 9.96
CA LEU A 231 -5.62 2.58 9.27
C LEU A 231 -5.35 1.10 9.44
N THR A 232 -5.47 0.56 10.66
CA THR A 232 -5.13 -0.84 10.92
C THR A 232 -6.08 -1.78 10.20
N ASP A 233 -7.38 -1.50 10.24
CA ASP A 233 -8.40 -2.29 9.55
C ASP A 233 -8.26 -2.21 8.03
N GLU A 234 -8.00 -1.02 7.48
CA GLU A 234 -7.84 -0.83 6.05
C GLU A 234 -6.59 -1.56 5.53
N LEU A 235 -5.45 -1.40 6.19
CA LEU A 235 -4.22 -2.07 5.80
C LEU A 235 -4.30 -3.59 5.98
N GLY A 236 -4.95 -4.07 7.05
CA GLY A 236 -5.24 -5.48 7.27
C GLY A 236 -6.08 -6.07 6.14
N SER A 237 -7.16 -5.39 5.75
CA SER A 237 -8.00 -5.80 4.63
C SER A 237 -7.23 -5.83 3.30
N MET A 238 -6.33 -4.87 3.04
CA MET A 238 -5.48 -4.88 1.85
C MET A 238 -4.53 -6.08 1.84
N MET A 239 -3.93 -6.40 2.99
CA MET A 239 -3.04 -7.56 3.15
C MET A 239 -3.77 -8.87 2.89
N GLU A 240 -4.97 -9.03 3.44
CA GLU A 240 -5.80 -10.22 3.25
C GLU A 240 -6.15 -10.45 1.77
N GLN A 241 -6.47 -9.39 1.02
CA GLN A 241 -6.75 -9.52 -0.42
C GLN A 241 -5.55 -10.06 -1.20
N VAL A 242 -4.33 -9.61 -0.89
CA VAL A 242 -3.09 -10.12 -1.54
C VAL A 242 -2.81 -11.56 -1.12
N GLN A 243 -3.00 -11.88 0.16
CA GLN A 243 -2.73 -13.22 0.68
C GLN A 243 -3.73 -14.26 0.18
N ALA A 244 -5.01 -13.91 0.10
CA ALA A 244 -6.04 -14.79 -0.45
C ALA A 244 -5.72 -15.20 -1.89
N ALA A 245 -5.19 -14.28 -2.70
CA ALA A 245 -4.72 -14.56 -4.06
C ALA A 245 -3.50 -15.49 -4.12
N ALA A 246 -2.74 -15.62 -3.03
CA ALA A 246 -1.54 -16.46 -2.92
C ALA A 246 -1.81 -17.80 -2.21
N THR A 247 -3.07 -18.14 -1.93
CA THR A 247 -3.42 -19.35 -1.15
C THR A 247 -3.00 -20.61 -1.89
N LEU A 248 -2.13 -21.40 -1.25
CA LEU A 248 -1.77 -22.73 -1.70
C LEU A 248 -2.91 -23.68 -1.32
N THR A 249 -3.47 -24.36 -2.31
CA THR A 249 -4.61 -25.28 -2.14
C THR A 249 -4.21 -26.74 -2.29
N THR A 250 -3.05 -27.01 -2.88
CA THR A 250 -2.59 -28.37 -3.19
C THR A 250 -1.26 -28.74 -2.52
N ALA A 251 -1.05 -30.05 -2.38
CA ALA A 251 0.22 -30.59 -1.90
C ALA A 251 1.37 -30.28 -2.86
N GLU A 252 1.12 -30.27 -4.18
CA GLU A 252 2.11 -29.90 -5.19
C GLU A 252 2.55 -28.43 -5.07
N GLU A 253 1.61 -27.51 -4.84
CA GLU A 253 1.91 -26.08 -4.65
C GLU A 253 2.78 -25.87 -3.39
N LEU A 254 2.43 -26.54 -2.29
CA LEU A 254 3.22 -26.52 -1.05
C LEU A 254 4.61 -27.14 -1.25
N ALA A 255 4.70 -28.30 -1.91
CA ALA A 255 5.96 -28.96 -2.21
C ALA A 255 6.84 -28.11 -3.15
N GLY A 256 6.24 -27.46 -4.14
CA GLY A 256 6.90 -26.52 -5.04
C GLY A 256 7.50 -25.33 -4.30
N MET A 257 6.73 -24.70 -3.42
CA MET A 257 7.22 -23.61 -2.56
C MET A 257 8.39 -24.06 -1.68
N LEU A 258 8.27 -25.21 -1.01
CA LEU A 258 9.32 -25.75 -0.15
C LEU A 258 10.60 -26.13 -0.93
N ALA A 259 10.45 -26.65 -2.15
CA ALA A 259 11.59 -27.00 -3.01
C ALA A 259 12.37 -25.75 -3.47
N VAL A 260 11.68 -24.65 -3.81
CA VAL A 260 12.30 -23.38 -4.20
C VAL A 260 13.11 -22.75 -3.05
N SER A 261 12.61 -22.85 -1.82
CA SER A 261 13.30 -22.35 -0.61
C SER A 261 14.63 -23.08 -0.31
N ASN A 262 14.71 -24.38 -0.65
CA ASN A 262 15.93 -25.18 -0.50
C ASN A 262 16.96 -24.91 -1.62
N GLY A 263 16.50 -24.62 -2.84
CA GLY A 263 17.36 -24.26 -3.97
C GLY A 263 18.03 -22.89 -3.82
N SER A 264 17.28 -21.90 -3.32
CA SER A 264 17.76 -20.52 -3.10
C SER A 264 18.74 -20.42 -1.92
N ARG A 265 18.55 -21.19 -0.84
CA ARG A 265 19.55 -21.35 0.24
C ARG A 265 20.88 -21.95 -0.25
N ARG A 266 20.84 -22.89 -1.21
CA ARG A 266 22.06 -23.45 -1.83
C ARG A 266 22.81 -22.44 -2.70
N ARG A 267 22.11 -21.55 -3.42
CA ARG A 267 22.74 -20.50 -4.25
C ARG A 267 23.40 -19.42 -3.41
N ARG A 268 22.80 -18.98 -2.29
CA ARG A 268 23.43 -18.01 -1.36
C ARG A 268 24.68 -18.56 -0.68
N ARG A 269 24.75 -19.86 -0.37
CA ARG A 269 25.97 -20.48 0.17
C ARG A 269 27.13 -20.58 -0.84
N ARG A 270 26.86 -20.61 -2.15
CA ARG A 270 27.92 -20.66 -3.18
C ARG A 270 28.49 -19.28 -3.57
N LEU A 271 27.77 -18.19 -3.32
CA LEU A 271 28.24 -16.83 -3.61
C LEU A 271 29.09 -16.20 -2.50
N GLY A 272 29.23 -16.85 -1.34
CA GLY A 272 30.13 -16.43 -0.26
C GLY A 272 31.57 -16.97 -0.36
N GLN A 273 31.96 -17.58 -1.49
CA GLN A 273 33.26 -18.26 -1.63
C GLN A 273 34.05 -17.87 -2.89
N LEU A 274 33.68 -16.78 -3.57
CA LEU A 274 34.44 -16.28 -4.71
C LEU A 274 34.88 -14.82 -4.47
N GLY A 275 36.17 -14.68 -4.16
CA GLY A 275 37.00 -13.59 -4.68
C GLY A 275 37.09 -12.32 -3.86
N LEU A 276 37.96 -12.35 -2.83
CA LEU A 276 38.96 -11.30 -2.70
C LEU A 276 39.75 -11.23 -4.01
N PHE A 277 39.64 -10.13 -4.74
CA PHE A 277 40.70 -9.44 -5.50
C PHE A 277 40.19 -8.05 -5.88
#